data_AF-A0A936SZ04-F1
#
_entry.id   AF-A0A936SZ04-F1
#
_cell.length_a   1.000
_cell.length_b   1.000
_cell.length_c   1.000
_cell.angle_alpha   90.00
_cell.angle_beta   90.00
_cell.angle_gamma   90.00
#
_symmetry.space_group_name_H-M   'P 1'
#
loop_
_entity.id
_entity.type
_entity.pdbx_description
1 polymer ?
#
loop_
_entity_poly.entity_id
_entity_poly.type
_entity_poly.pdbx_seq_one_letter_code
_entity_poly.pdbx_strand_id
1 'polypeptide(L)'
;MTPDVVRRMLVPHAIVAWLGALLLLAIAALLVRGRSQDKPWFRALSISASSCAAVSFVSGLLLETHYRIHLKQRLFLASRSLGWLFERKMHLSFGVFLFASIGLLTLLLTRNDPRFFRSARAAYVFAAFFALSACVISSIVGVYEPFVE
;
A
#
# COMPACT_ATOMS: atom_id res chain seq x y z
N MET A 1 16.27 7.84 -14.24
CA MET A 1 15.45 9.06 -14.05
C MET A 1 16.35 10.19 -13.56
N THR A 2 16.09 11.43 -13.97
CA THR A 2 16.80 12.59 -13.38
C THR A 2 16.30 12.84 -11.94
N PRO A 3 17.12 13.42 -11.05
CA PRO A 3 16.73 13.71 -9.66
C PRO A 3 15.45 14.55 -9.56
N ASP A 4 15.25 15.49 -10.48
CA ASP A 4 14.07 16.34 -10.54
C ASP A 4 12.78 15.55 -10.81
N VAL A 5 12.85 14.54 -11.69
CA VAL A 5 11.70 13.67 -11.98
C VAL A 5 11.35 12.83 -10.77
N VAL A 6 12.35 12.29 -10.06
CA VAL A 6 12.13 11.53 -8.81
C VAL A 6 11.45 12.42 -7.77
N ARG A 7 11.96 13.64 -7.54
CA ARG A 7 11.39 14.59 -6.58
C ARG A 7 9.94 14.96 -6.93
N ARG A 8 9.63 15.19 -8.21
CA ARG A 8 8.27 15.48 -8.68
C ARG A 8 7.32 14.30 -8.52
N MET A 9 7.82 13.06 -8.56
CA MET A 9 7.01 11.84 -8.41
C MET A 9 6.80 11.42 -6.95
N LEU A 10 7.68 11.82 -6.03
CA LEU A 10 7.56 11.47 -4.60
C LEU A 10 6.25 11.94 -3.97
N VAL A 11 5.89 13.21 -4.17
CA VAL A 11 4.68 13.79 -3.55
C VAL A 11 3.39 13.14 -4.10
N PRO A 12 3.18 13.03 -5.43
CA PRO A 12 2.03 12.32 -5.98
C PRO A 12 1.97 10.86 -5.52
N HIS A 13 3.10 10.14 -5.51
CA HIS A 13 3.16 8.77 -5.03
C HIS A 13 2.70 8.66 -3.56
N ALA A 14 3.17 9.55 -2.69
CA ALA A 14 2.77 9.58 -1.29
C ALA A 14 1.27 9.86 -1.11
N ILE A 15 0.73 10.81 -1.89
CA ILE A 15 -0.72 11.11 -1.88
C ILE A 15 -1.52 9.88 -2.31
N VAL A 16 -1.16 9.24 -3.43
CA VAL A 16 -1.85 8.05 -3.94
C VAL A 16 -1.75 6.89 -2.95
N ALA A 17 -0.60 6.71 -2.30
CA ALA A 17 -0.40 5.67 -1.28
C ALA A 17 -1.31 5.87 -0.07
N TRP A 18 -1.38 7.09 0.47
CA TRP A 18 -2.27 7.41 1.60
C TRP A 18 -3.74 7.28 1.23
N LEU A 19 -4.15 7.77 0.05
CA LEU A 19 -5.51 7.58 -0.44
C LEU A 19 -5.85 6.09 -0.58
N GLY A 20 -4.95 5.30 -1.17
CA GLY A 20 -5.10 3.84 -1.27
C GLY A 20 -5.25 3.17 0.10
N ALA A 21 -4.44 3.55 1.08
CA ALA A 21 -4.52 3.01 2.44
C ALA A 21 -5.87 3.35 3.12
N LEU A 22 -6.34 4.59 2.99
CA LEU A 22 -7.64 5.02 3.54
C LEU A 22 -8.81 4.29 2.88
N LEU A 23 -8.77 4.11 1.55
CA LEU A 23 -9.79 3.36 0.82
C LEU A 23 -9.82 1.88 1.26
N LEU A 24 -8.66 1.25 1.40
CA LEU A 24 -8.55 -0.13 1.90
C LEU A 24 -9.08 -0.25 3.33
N LEU A 25 -8.76 0.70 4.21
CA LEU A 25 -9.31 0.76 5.58
C LEU A 25 -10.84 0.88 5.57
N ALA A 26 -11.39 1.74 4.72
CA ALA A 26 -12.83 1.91 4.59
C ALA A 26 -13.50 0.61 4.11
N ILE A 27 -12.94 -0.07 3.10
CA ILE A 27 -13.45 -1.36 2.62
C ILE A 27 -13.37 -2.42 3.71
N ALA A 28 -12.22 -2.55 4.39
CA ALA A 28 -12.04 -3.50 5.47
C ALA A 28 -13.07 -3.28 6.59
N ALA A 29 -13.29 -2.02 7.00
CA ALA A 29 -14.29 -1.67 8.00
C ALA A 29 -15.72 -1.99 7.55
N LEU A 30 -16.07 -1.72 6.28
CA LEU A 30 -17.38 -2.05 5.71
C LEU A 30 -17.63 -3.56 5.68
N LEU A 31 -16.64 -4.36 5.26
CA LEU A 31 -16.72 -5.82 5.21
C LEU A 31 -16.80 -6.44 6.60
N VAL A 32 -16.04 -5.93 7.57
CA VAL A 32 -16.10 -6.39 8.97
C VAL A 32 -17.46 -6.09 9.59
N ARG A 33 -18.07 -4.94 9.27
CA ARG A 33 -19.42 -4.58 9.71
C ARG A 33 -20.54 -5.32 8.96
N GLY A 34 -20.20 -6.19 8.00
CA GLY A 34 -21.18 -6.90 7.17
C GLY A 34 -22.02 -5.98 6.28
N ARG A 35 -21.55 -4.76 6.00
CA ARG A 35 -22.30 -3.78 5.21
C ARG A 35 -21.92 -3.84 3.74
N SER A 36 -22.92 -3.70 2.88
CA SER A 36 -22.81 -3.13 1.53
C SER A 36 -22.26 -3.99 0.38
N GLN A 37 -22.14 -5.32 0.54
CA GLN A 37 -21.65 -6.19 -0.54
C GLN A 37 -22.51 -6.18 -1.82
N ASP A 38 -23.82 -5.93 -1.68
CA ASP A 38 -24.76 -5.97 -2.81
C ASP A 38 -24.83 -4.63 -3.57
N LYS A 39 -24.20 -3.58 -3.05
CA LYS A 39 -24.31 -2.24 -3.65
C LYS A 39 -23.27 -2.07 -4.76
N PRO A 40 -23.65 -1.59 -5.97
CA PRO A 40 -22.71 -1.45 -7.08
C PRO A 40 -21.56 -0.47 -6.78
N TRP A 41 -21.80 0.58 -6.00
CA TRP A 41 -20.76 1.52 -5.58
C TRP A 41 -19.67 0.87 -4.72
N PHE A 42 -20.00 -0.17 -3.96
CA PHE A 42 -19.02 -0.87 -3.11
C PHE A 42 -18.01 -1.63 -3.95
N ARG A 43 -18.45 -2.20 -5.08
CA ARG A 43 -17.56 -2.86 -6.04
C ARG A 43 -16.68 -1.85 -6.76
N ALA A 44 -17.25 -0.73 -7.21
CA ALA A 44 -16.48 0.36 -7.80
C ALA A 44 -15.39 0.84 -6.82
N LEU A 45 -15.76 1.07 -5.55
CA LEU A 45 -14.82 1.43 -4.49
C LEU A 45 -13.70 0.39 -4.31
N SER A 46 -14.04 -0.89 -4.32
CA SER A 46 -13.07 -1.99 -4.17
C SER A 46 -12.10 -2.10 -5.34
N ILE A 47 -12.59 -1.89 -6.57
CA ILE A 47 -11.75 -1.78 -7.77
C ILE A 47 -10.83 -0.57 -7.65
N SER A 48 -11.36 0.62 -7.33
CA SER A 48 -10.57 1.83 -7.17
C SER A 48 -9.46 1.67 -6.13
N ALA A 49 -9.77 1.13 -4.95
CA ALA A 49 -8.79 0.91 -3.89
C ALA A 49 -7.66 -0.05 -4.32
N SER A 50 -8.03 -1.15 -4.99
CA SER A 50 -7.08 -2.16 -5.45
C SER A 50 -6.21 -1.62 -6.60
N SER A 51 -6.77 -0.80 -7.49
CA SER A 51 -6.03 -0.08 -8.52
C SER A 51 -5.07 0.94 -7.91
N CYS A 52 -5.48 1.71 -6.90
CA CYS A 52 -4.58 2.61 -6.18
C CYS A 52 -3.41 1.84 -5.55
N ALA A 53 -3.69 0.70 -4.90
CA ALA A 53 -2.65 -0.17 -4.34
C ALA A 53 -1.66 -0.67 -5.40
N ALA A 54 -2.14 -1.10 -6.57
CA ALA A 54 -1.29 -1.54 -7.68
C ALA A 54 -0.45 -0.38 -8.24
N VAL A 55 -1.06 0.78 -8.50
CA VAL A 55 -0.36 1.97 -8.99
C VAL A 55 0.70 2.44 -7.99
N SER A 56 0.37 2.49 -6.70
CA SER A 56 1.34 2.81 -5.64
C SER A 56 2.49 1.80 -5.61
N PHE A 57 2.21 0.50 -5.70
CA PHE A 57 3.27 -0.51 -5.72
C PHE A 57 4.20 -0.35 -6.92
N VAL A 58 3.66 -0.25 -8.13
CA VAL A 58 4.44 -0.11 -9.37
C VAL A 58 5.24 1.19 -9.37
N SER A 59 4.62 2.32 -9.02
CA SER A 59 5.34 3.59 -8.91
C SER A 59 6.42 3.58 -7.84
N GLY A 60 6.17 2.90 -6.71
CA GLY A 60 7.16 2.69 -5.65
C GLY A 60 8.39 1.91 -6.14
N LEU A 61 8.20 0.84 -6.90
CA LEU A 61 9.29 0.06 -7.49
C LEU A 61 10.15 0.88 -8.47
N LEU A 62 9.50 1.75 -9.26
CA LEU A 62 10.20 2.64 -10.20
C LEU A 62 11.03 3.70 -9.45
N LEU A 63 10.54 4.19 -8.31
CA LEU A 63 11.28 5.14 -7.47
C LEU A 63 12.43 4.45 -6.71
N GLU A 64 12.20 3.25 -6.19
CA GLU A 64 13.17 2.55 -5.35
C GLU A 64 14.40 2.08 -6.12
N THR A 65 14.30 1.67 -7.38
CA THR A 65 15.46 1.13 -8.13
C THR A 65 16.65 2.09 -8.19
N HIS A 66 16.39 3.40 -8.32
CA HIS A 66 17.46 4.42 -8.31
C HIS A 66 17.87 4.86 -6.91
N TYR A 67 16.93 4.91 -5.96
CA TYR A 67 17.15 5.49 -4.64
C TYR A 67 17.77 4.50 -3.63
N ARG A 68 17.52 3.20 -3.82
CA ARG A 68 17.75 2.17 -2.81
C ARG A 68 19.22 1.92 -2.49
N ILE A 69 20.13 2.00 -3.46
CA ILE A 69 21.55 1.65 -3.23
C ILE A 69 22.19 2.66 -2.28
N HIS A 70 21.99 3.96 -2.52
CA HIS A 70 22.61 5.02 -1.75
C HIS A 70 21.88 5.29 -0.44
N LEU A 71 20.54 5.33 -0.46
CA LEU A 71 19.76 5.64 0.74
C LEU A 71 19.81 4.50 1.77
N LYS A 72 19.79 3.23 1.34
CA LYS A 72 19.86 2.08 2.27
C LYS A 72 21.13 2.13 3.12
N GLN A 73 22.28 2.31 2.48
CA GLN A 73 23.57 2.36 3.19
C GLN A 73 23.60 3.49 4.21
N ARG A 74 23.19 4.70 3.81
CA ARG A 74 23.15 5.87 4.72
C ARG A 74 22.19 5.67 5.88
N LEU A 75 20.99 5.12 5.64
CA LEU A 75 20.04 4.83 6.70
C LEU A 75 20.59 3.81 7.70
N PHE A 76 21.30 2.77 7.25
CA PHE A 76 21.93 1.81 8.15
C PHE A 76 23.08 2.42 8.96
N LEU A 77 23.83 3.37 8.40
CA LEU A 77 24.86 4.11 9.12
C LEU A 77 24.27 5.07 10.15
N ALA A 78 23.17 5.75 9.83
CA ALA A 78 22.48 6.65 10.75
C ALA A 78 21.77 5.89 11.88
N SER A 79 21.05 4.81 11.54
CA SER A 79 20.40 3.94 12.52
C SER A 79 20.03 2.58 11.93
N ARG A 80 20.50 1.50 12.58
CA ARG A 80 20.17 0.13 12.18
C ARG A 80 18.66 -0.13 12.15
N SER A 81 17.88 0.50 13.05
CA SER A 81 16.43 0.32 13.07
C SER A 81 15.74 0.97 11.87
N LEU A 82 16.21 2.14 11.40
CA LEU A 82 15.70 2.80 10.19
C LEU A 82 16.01 1.99 8.93
N GLY A 83 17.22 1.45 8.81
CA GLY A 83 17.59 0.56 7.70
C GLY A 83 16.67 -0.67 7.61
N TRP A 84 16.36 -1.30 8.75
CA TRP A 84 15.42 -2.44 8.81
C TRP A 84 13.99 -2.05 8.47
N LEU A 85 13.51 -0.89 8.94
CA LEU A 85 12.18 -0.38 8.61
C LEU A 85 12.04 -0.13 7.11
N PHE A 86 13.06 0.46 6.50
CA PHE A 86 13.10 0.70 5.05
C PHE A 86 13.04 -0.60 4.24
N GLU A 87 13.75 -1.65 4.67
CA GLU A 87 13.69 -2.96 4.02
C GLU A 87 12.31 -3.64 4.17
N ARG A 88 11.72 -3.56 5.37
CA ARG A 88 10.39 -4.14 5.65
C ARG A 88 9.26 -3.44 4.90
N LYS A 89 9.38 -2.12 4.66
CA LYS A 89 8.39 -1.35 3.91
C LYS A 89 8.09 -1.96 2.53
N MET A 90 9.12 -2.39 1.80
CA MET A 90 8.94 -3.01 0.48
C MET A 90 8.12 -4.31 0.57
N HIS A 91 8.41 -5.15 1.56
CA HIS A 91 7.63 -6.37 1.80
C HIS A 91 6.18 -6.07 2.19
N LEU A 92 5.95 -5.04 2.99
CA LEU A 92 4.60 -4.59 3.32
C LEU A 92 3.87 -4.12 2.06
N SER A 93 4.48 -3.26 1.24
CA SER A 93 3.90 -2.79 -0.03
C SER A 93 3.58 -3.93 -0.99
N PHE A 94 4.46 -4.93 -1.11
CA PHE A 94 4.17 -6.15 -1.87
C PHE A 94 2.97 -6.90 -1.29
N GLY A 95 2.91 -7.04 0.03
CA GLY A 95 1.77 -7.63 0.72
C GLY A 95 0.47 -6.87 0.45
N VAL A 96 0.49 -5.53 0.45
CA VAL A 96 -0.68 -4.71 0.08
C VAL A 96 -1.18 -5.05 -1.31
N PHE A 97 -0.28 -5.06 -2.30
CA PHE A 97 -0.63 -5.40 -3.68
C PHE A 97 -1.21 -6.80 -3.79
N LEU A 98 -0.56 -7.80 -3.19
CA LEU A 98 -0.99 -9.20 -3.21
C LEU A 98 -2.37 -9.36 -2.56
N PHE A 99 -2.53 -8.90 -1.33
CA PHE A 99 -3.78 -9.05 -0.58
C PHE A 99 -4.93 -8.22 -1.15
N ALA A 100 -4.68 -7.01 -1.66
CA ALA A 100 -5.71 -6.24 -2.36
C ALA A 100 -6.18 -6.94 -3.64
N SER A 101 -5.26 -7.56 -4.39
CA SER A 101 -5.60 -8.31 -5.61
C SER A 101 -6.42 -9.57 -5.29
N ILE A 102 -6.00 -10.35 -4.29
CA ILE A 102 -6.75 -11.52 -3.81
C ILE A 102 -8.12 -11.10 -3.26
N GLY A 103 -8.17 -10.02 -2.49
CA GLY A 103 -9.40 -9.44 -1.94
C GLY A 103 -10.37 -9.06 -3.04
N LEU A 104 -9.89 -8.38 -4.09
CA LEU A 104 -10.71 -8.01 -5.24
C LEU A 104 -11.21 -9.25 -5.99
N LEU A 105 -10.33 -10.19 -6.33
CA LEU A 105 -10.71 -11.40 -7.06
C LEU A 105 -11.76 -12.20 -6.30
N THR A 106 -11.53 -12.45 -5.01
CA THR A 106 -12.49 -13.18 -4.17
C THR A 106 -13.80 -12.42 -3.99
N LEU A 107 -13.77 -11.10 -3.89
CA LEU A 107 -14.98 -10.26 -3.85
C LEU A 107 -15.78 -10.31 -5.17
N LEU A 108 -15.12 -10.40 -6.32
CA LEU A 108 -15.82 -10.57 -7.60
C LEU A 108 -16.46 -11.97 -7.68
N LEU A 109 -15.78 -12.99 -7.15
CA LEU A 109 -16.28 -14.36 -7.09
C LEU A 109 -17.45 -14.54 -6.12
N THR A 110 -17.63 -13.67 -5.12
CA THR A 110 -18.79 -13.76 -4.20
C THR A 110 -20.13 -13.61 -4.90
N ARG A 111 -20.16 -13.05 -6.11
CA ARG A 111 -21.38 -13.00 -6.93
C ARG A 111 -21.91 -14.39 -7.28
N ASN A 112 -21.01 -15.34 -7.48
CA ASN A 112 -21.35 -16.70 -7.88
C ASN A 112 -21.34 -17.67 -6.69
N ASP A 113 -20.45 -17.46 -5.72
CA ASP A 113 -20.36 -18.29 -4.52
C ASP A 113 -20.08 -17.46 -3.26
N PRO A 114 -21.03 -17.34 -2.32
CA PRO A 114 -20.88 -16.53 -1.10
C PRO A 114 -19.77 -17.04 -0.16
N ARG A 115 -19.26 -18.27 -0.34
CA ARG A 115 -18.16 -18.82 0.48
C ARG A 115 -16.88 -17.99 0.38
N PHE A 116 -16.65 -17.31 -0.75
CA PHE A 116 -15.48 -16.44 -0.93
C PHE A 116 -15.51 -15.16 -0.07
N PHE A 117 -16.65 -14.82 0.55
CA PHE A 117 -16.78 -13.57 1.31
C PHE A 117 -15.83 -13.50 2.50
N ARG A 118 -15.62 -14.62 3.21
CA ARG A 118 -14.69 -14.66 4.34
C ARG A 118 -13.26 -14.41 3.88
N SER A 119 -12.87 -14.96 2.74
CA SER A 119 -11.55 -14.76 2.13
C SER A 119 -11.35 -13.32 1.68
N ALA A 120 -12.36 -12.73 1.01
CA ALA A 120 -12.34 -11.33 0.60
C ALA A 120 -12.16 -10.38 1.80
N ARG A 121 -12.93 -10.60 2.87
CA ARG A 121 -12.83 -9.84 4.11
C ARG A 121 -11.45 -9.96 4.73
N ALA A 122 -10.92 -11.17 4.89
CA ALA A 122 -9.61 -11.39 5.48
C ALA A 122 -8.51 -10.70 4.66
N ALA A 123 -8.53 -10.88 3.34
CA ALA A 123 -7.56 -10.28 2.43
C ALA A 123 -7.57 -8.74 2.49
N TYR A 124 -8.74 -8.10 2.44
CA TYR A 124 -8.82 -6.64 2.58
C TYR A 124 -8.39 -6.13 3.96
N VAL A 125 -8.63 -6.87 5.04
CA VAL A 125 -8.14 -6.51 6.38
C VAL A 125 -6.61 -6.54 6.42
N PHE A 126 -5.98 -7.59 5.89
CA PHE A 126 -4.51 -7.67 5.81
C PHE A 126 -3.94 -6.58 4.90
N ALA A 127 -4.56 -6.34 3.75
CA ALA A 127 -4.15 -5.28 2.83
C ALA A 127 -4.20 -3.90 3.52
N ALA A 128 -5.27 -3.59 4.24
CA ALA A 128 -5.42 -2.33 4.96
C ALA A 128 -4.38 -2.16 6.07
N PHE A 129 -4.14 -3.22 6.85
CA PHE A 129 -3.12 -3.21 7.91
C PHE A 129 -1.71 -2.98 7.35
N PHE A 130 -1.35 -3.69 6.27
CA PHE A 130 -0.05 -3.51 5.62
C PHE A 130 0.09 -2.13 4.96
N ALA A 131 -0.99 -1.61 4.36
CA ALA A 131 -0.96 -0.31 3.70
C ALA A 131 -0.74 0.82 4.71
N LEU A 132 -1.46 0.77 5.83
CA LEU A 132 -1.28 1.73 6.91
C LEU A 132 0.14 1.64 7.49
N SER A 133 0.62 0.44 7.76
CA SER A 133 1.98 0.22 8.27
C SER A 133 3.05 0.75 7.31
N ALA A 134 2.92 0.47 6.01
CA ALA A 134 3.84 0.96 4.99
C ALA A 134 3.82 2.49 4.86
N CYS A 135 2.63 3.12 4.96
CA CYS A 135 2.49 4.57 4.92
C CYS A 135 3.14 5.23 6.14
N VAL A 136 2.86 4.73 7.35
CA VAL A 136 3.47 5.24 8.60
C VAL A 136 4.99 5.12 8.55
N ILE A 137 5.52 3.95 8.16
CA ILE A 137 6.97 3.74 8.03
C ILE A 137 7.57 4.69 6.99
N SER A 138 6.90 4.87 5.84
CA SER A 138 7.35 5.81 4.80
C SER A 138 7.39 7.24 5.30
N SER A 139 6.38 7.68 6.04
CA SER A 139 6.33 9.01 6.63
C SER A 139 7.45 9.22 7.66
N ILE A 140 7.72 8.22 8.51
CA ILE A 140 8.84 8.27 9.45
C ILE A 140 10.16 8.44 8.69
N VAL A 141 10.43 7.57 7.71
CA VAL A 141 11.68 7.62 6.93
C VAL A 141 11.81 8.96 6.19
N GLY A 142 10.73 9.48 5.60
CA GLY A 142 10.74 10.76 4.89
C GLY A 142 11.00 11.96 5.80
N VAL A 143 10.61 11.90 7.08
CA VAL A 143 10.95 12.95 8.06
C VAL A 143 12.43 12.93 8.44
N TYR A 144 13.07 11.75 8.43
CA TYR A 144 14.49 11.61 8.78
C TYR A 144 15.46 11.84 7.61
N GLU A 145 14.98 11.80 6.36
CA GLU A 145 15.77 12.02 5.16
C GLU A 145 16.62 13.32 5.16
N PRO A 146 16.11 14.49 5.58
CA PRO A 146 16.88 15.74 5.58
C PRO A 146 18.06 15.75 6.56
N PHE A 147 18.08 14.84 7.52
CA PHE A 147 19.14 14.73 8.53
C PHE A 147 20.22 13.71 8.14
N VAL A 148 20.05 13.06 6.98
CA VAL A 148 20.94 12.00 6.45
C VAL A 148 21.63 12.43 5.15
N GLU A 149 21.23 13.57 4.57
CA GLU A 149 21.96 14.27 3.49
C GLU A 149 23.24 14.93 4.01
#